data_AF-A0A840MV03-F1
#
_entry.id   AF-A0A840MV03-F1
#
_cell.length_a   1.000
_cell.length_b   1.000
_cell.length_c   1.000
_cell.angle_alpha   90.00
_cell.angle_beta   90.00
_cell.angle_gamma   90.00
#
_symmetry.space_group_name_H-M   'P 1'
#
loop_
_entity.id
_entity.type
_entity.pdbx_description
1 polymer ?
#
loop_
_entity_poly.entity_id
_entity_poly.type
_entity_poly.pdbx_seq_one_letter_code
_entity_poly.pdbx_strand_id
1 'polypeptide(L)'
;MAKAQPIDQIIENPTTPASLRHQLKTAQAIRAFASQQLQLPDNASYQSYADLGRPYLTWNVVSAAEFTLRADTECFWVVGCLSYRGFFSPADAQEHAAKLSSEGKDVFVYGVPAYSTLGWFPDPLVNSFLAYSELDLARLIFHELSHQLIYIKDDTAFNEAFATAVELEGAKRWLDQQKHPAQHDASPEQQELRKTAFRQLLDEMRQALAALYQAPLSQADMRLHKHHIQAEYASRYQVFKQVWRGYRGYDHWFEPHPGNAHLASQATYYQWVPAFRQLLKESDGQWAVFYDKTRRIGKQPATERAKMLEALSARALAPATQVLAPSTVNQVEENTQ
;
A
#
# COMPACT_ATOMS: atom_id res chain seq x y z
N MET A 1 12.10 21.83 0.99
CA MET A 1 13.12 21.49 -0.03
C MET A 1 14.37 22.37 0.02
N ALA A 2 14.31 23.65 0.42
CA ALA A 2 15.46 24.57 0.47
C ALA A 2 16.65 24.18 1.41
N LYS A 3 16.58 23.03 2.10
CA LYS A 3 17.66 22.46 2.92
C LYS A 3 18.16 21.10 2.42
N ALA A 4 17.70 20.64 1.25
CA ALA A 4 18.13 19.37 0.69
C ALA A 4 19.57 19.47 0.19
N GLN A 5 20.38 18.47 0.52
CA GLN A 5 21.76 18.34 0.07
C GLN A 5 21.91 17.08 -0.79
N PRO A 6 22.74 17.09 -1.85
CA PRO A 6 23.01 15.89 -2.65
C PRO A 6 23.52 14.74 -1.78
N ILE A 7 23.00 13.53 -2.00
CA ILE A 7 23.33 12.37 -1.17
C ILE A 7 24.83 12.06 -1.22
N ASP A 8 25.46 12.16 -2.39
CA ASP A 8 26.89 11.90 -2.55
C ASP A 8 27.74 12.81 -1.65
N GLN A 9 27.39 14.10 -1.57
CA GLN A 9 28.11 15.06 -0.72
C GLN A 9 28.00 14.68 0.77
N ILE A 10 26.83 14.21 1.21
CA ILE A 10 26.62 13.77 2.59
C ILE A 10 27.37 12.47 2.85
N ILE A 11 27.37 11.54 1.89
CA ILE A 11 28.09 10.27 1.98
C ILE A 11 29.60 10.47 2.01
N GLU A 12 30.14 11.50 1.36
CA GLU A 12 31.57 11.81 1.33
C GLU A 12 32.03 12.57 2.58
N ASN A 13 31.14 13.37 3.20
CA ASN A 13 31.48 14.14 4.38
C ASN A 13 31.93 13.23 5.55
N PRO A 14 33.17 13.38 6.08
CA PRO A 14 33.69 12.51 7.14
C PRO A 14 32.94 12.63 8.48
N THR A 15 32.22 13.73 8.72
CA THR A 15 31.46 13.92 9.98
C THR A 15 30.05 13.31 9.94
N THR A 16 29.59 12.84 8.77
CA THR A 16 28.28 12.18 8.64
C THR A 16 28.23 10.91 9.49
N PRO A 17 27.24 10.76 10.39
CA PRO A 17 27.06 9.56 11.20
C PRO A 17 27.03 8.29 10.35
N ALA A 18 27.67 7.23 10.84
CA ALA A 18 27.83 5.98 10.10
C ALA A 18 26.47 5.34 9.70
N SER A 19 25.47 5.40 10.57
CA SER A 19 24.12 4.90 10.30
C SER A 19 23.42 5.66 9.17
N LEU A 20 23.50 7.00 9.18
CA LEU A 20 22.97 7.83 8.09
C LEU A 20 23.69 7.54 6.78
N ARG A 21 25.03 7.48 6.79
CA ARG A 21 25.82 7.14 5.59
C ARG A 21 25.46 5.78 5.02
N HIS A 22 25.28 4.78 5.88
CA HIS A 22 24.85 3.45 5.46
C HIS A 22 23.47 3.50 4.81
N GLN A 23 22.48 4.12 5.45
CA GLN A 23 21.13 4.19 4.89
C GLN A 23 21.05 4.95 3.56
N LEU A 24 21.82 6.04 3.43
CA LEU A 24 21.88 6.78 2.16
C LEU A 24 22.49 5.93 1.02
N LYS A 25 23.54 5.16 1.30
CA LYS A 25 24.10 4.20 0.33
C LYS A 25 23.09 3.12 -0.05
N THR A 26 22.36 2.59 0.93
CA THR A 26 21.29 1.60 0.71
C THR A 26 20.20 2.19 -0.19
N ALA A 27 19.76 3.43 0.08
CA ALA A 27 18.79 4.13 -0.76
C ALA A 27 19.27 4.31 -2.21
N GLN A 28 20.54 4.67 -2.42
CA GLN A 28 21.12 4.76 -3.76
C GLN A 28 21.10 3.43 -4.50
N ALA A 29 21.46 2.33 -3.83
CA ALA A 29 21.45 1.00 -4.42
C ALA A 29 20.03 0.55 -4.81
N ILE A 30 19.06 0.78 -3.92
CA ILE A 30 17.63 0.53 -4.17
C ILE A 30 17.14 1.34 -5.38
N ARG A 31 17.46 2.63 -5.45
CA ARG A 31 17.05 3.49 -6.56
C ARG A 31 17.67 3.04 -7.89
N ALA A 32 18.93 2.64 -7.88
CA ALA A 32 19.59 2.08 -9.07
C ALA A 32 18.89 0.79 -9.52
N PHE A 33 18.55 -0.09 -8.59
CA PHE A 33 17.76 -1.29 -8.88
C PHE A 33 16.37 -0.97 -9.43
N ALA A 34 15.66 0.02 -8.87
CA ALA A 34 14.36 0.47 -9.36
C ALA A 34 14.43 0.81 -10.85
N SER A 35 15.45 1.58 -11.24
CA SER A 35 15.62 2.02 -12.63
C SER A 35 16.07 0.88 -13.55
N GLN A 36 17.05 0.08 -13.12
CA GLN A 36 17.71 -0.93 -13.97
C GLN A 36 16.90 -2.23 -14.07
N GLN A 37 16.30 -2.68 -12.97
CA GLN A 37 15.65 -4.00 -12.87
C GLN A 37 14.13 -3.90 -12.94
N LEU A 38 13.55 -2.79 -12.46
CA LEU A 38 12.09 -2.56 -12.49
C LEU A 38 11.65 -1.65 -13.65
N GLN A 39 12.58 -1.00 -14.37
CA GLN A 39 12.28 -0.01 -15.41
C GLN A 39 11.43 1.17 -14.89
N LEU A 40 11.62 1.51 -13.61
CA LEU A 40 11.05 2.72 -13.02
C LEU A 40 11.84 3.97 -13.46
N PRO A 41 11.28 5.19 -13.34
CA PRO A 41 11.93 6.40 -13.81
C PRO A 41 13.30 6.67 -13.18
N ASP A 42 14.31 6.93 -14.02
CA ASP A 42 15.64 7.38 -13.58
C ASP A 42 15.72 8.92 -13.61
N ASN A 43 15.06 9.57 -12.65
CA ASN A 43 15.01 11.04 -12.54
C ASN A 43 15.64 11.58 -11.24
N ALA A 44 15.68 12.89 -11.03
CA ALA A 44 16.36 13.46 -9.87
C ALA A 44 15.70 13.16 -8.49
N SER A 45 14.55 12.46 -8.44
CA SER A 45 13.92 12.04 -7.18
C SER A 45 14.81 11.08 -6.40
N TYR A 46 14.82 11.25 -5.07
CA TYR A 46 15.58 10.47 -4.11
C TYR A 46 17.10 10.51 -4.29
N GLN A 47 17.64 11.54 -4.95
CA GLN A 47 19.09 11.79 -5.08
C GLN A 47 19.63 12.84 -4.10
N SER A 48 18.75 13.49 -3.32
CA SER A 48 19.10 14.46 -2.29
C SER A 48 18.46 14.08 -0.96
N TYR A 49 19.04 14.52 0.16
CA TYR A 49 18.54 14.29 1.51
C TYR A 49 18.24 15.60 2.22
N ALA A 50 17.13 15.65 2.96
CA ALA A 50 16.74 16.76 3.81
C ALA A 50 16.34 16.27 5.20
N ASP A 51 17.04 16.73 6.24
CA ASP A 51 16.61 16.52 7.62
C ASP A 51 15.50 17.51 7.98
N LEU A 52 14.30 17.00 8.24
CA LEU A 52 13.14 17.79 8.62
C LEU A 52 13.08 18.04 10.14
N GLY A 53 13.88 17.33 10.94
CA GLY A 53 13.83 17.39 12.41
C GLY A 53 12.52 16.88 13.01
N ARG A 54 11.74 16.09 12.26
CA ARG A 54 10.42 15.59 12.66
C ARG A 54 10.12 14.22 12.03
N PRO A 55 9.20 13.41 12.59
CA PRO A 55 9.02 12.02 12.17
C PRO A 55 8.30 11.84 10.84
N TYR A 56 7.52 12.84 10.39
CA TYR A 56 6.71 12.75 9.16
C TYR A 56 6.86 13.99 8.30
N LEU A 57 6.75 13.79 6.99
CA LEU A 57 6.85 14.88 6.02
C LEU A 57 5.54 15.67 5.97
N THR A 58 4.41 14.94 5.95
CA THR A 58 3.05 15.43 6.00
C THR A 58 2.18 14.58 6.94
N TRP A 59 0.99 15.08 7.25
CA TRP A 59 -0.07 14.39 7.97
C TRP A 59 -1.31 14.38 7.09
N ASN A 60 -1.84 13.20 6.81
CA ASN A 60 -3.08 13.05 6.08
C ASN A 60 -4.24 12.95 7.05
N VAL A 61 -5.33 13.63 6.70
CA VAL A 61 -6.63 13.51 7.36
C VAL A 61 -7.60 12.86 6.39
N VAL A 62 -8.18 11.74 6.82
CA VAL A 62 -9.28 11.06 6.13
C VAL A 62 -10.51 11.23 7.01
N SER A 63 -11.67 11.46 6.39
CA SER A 63 -12.94 11.45 7.10
C SER A 63 -13.98 10.64 6.36
N ALA A 64 -14.95 10.12 7.08
CA ALA A 64 -16.10 9.41 6.55
C ALA A 64 -17.31 9.70 7.44
N ALA A 65 -18.51 9.65 6.87
CA ALA A 65 -19.71 9.70 7.70
C ALA A 65 -19.81 8.45 8.62
N GLU A 66 -20.59 8.59 9.70
CA GLU A 66 -20.64 7.64 10.81
C GLU A 66 -21.00 6.19 10.43
N PHE A 67 -21.77 6.00 9.35
CA PHE A 67 -22.26 4.71 8.85
C PHE A 67 -21.96 4.49 7.37
N THR A 68 -20.79 4.95 6.91
CA THR A 68 -20.29 4.65 5.57
C THR A 68 -18.82 4.28 5.62
N LEU A 69 -18.40 3.37 4.74
CA LEU A 69 -16.98 3.00 4.55
C LEU A 69 -16.37 3.74 3.36
N ARG A 70 -17.02 4.81 2.90
CA ARG A 70 -16.54 5.68 1.86
C ARG A 70 -15.93 6.93 2.48
N ALA A 71 -14.68 7.20 2.13
CA ALA A 71 -14.03 8.44 2.52
C ALA A 71 -14.66 9.64 1.80
N ASP A 72 -14.73 10.75 2.51
CA ASP A 72 -15.04 12.06 1.93
C ASP A 72 -13.97 12.45 0.91
N THR A 73 -14.39 13.20 -0.09
CA THR A 73 -13.56 13.57 -1.24
C THR A 73 -13.17 15.04 -1.15
N GLU A 74 -11.87 15.31 -1.28
CA GLU A 74 -11.27 16.64 -1.27
C GLU A 74 -10.69 16.94 -2.65
N CYS A 75 -11.18 17.98 -3.31
CA CYS A 75 -10.80 18.29 -4.69
C CYS A 75 -9.82 19.46 -4.78
N PHE A 76 -8.75 19.24 -5.54
CA PHE A 76 -7.70 20.20 -5.81
C PHE A 76 -7.59 20.42 -7.32
N TRP A 77 -7.34 21.65 -7.75
CA TRP A 77 -7.33 22.00 -9.17
C TRP A 77 -6.31 21.18 -9.99
N VAL A 78 -5.11 21.00 -9.45
CA VAL A 78 -3.99 20.34 -10.16
C VAL A 78 -4.12 18.81 -10.12
N VAL A 79 -4.21 18.22 -8.93
CA VAL A 79 -4.17 16.76 -8.73
C VAL A 79 -5.54 16.09 -8.86
N GLY A 80 -6.62 16.86 -8.91
CA GLY A 80 -7.98 16.32 -8.92
C GLY A 80 -8.49 16.01 -7.53
N CYS A 81 -9.42 15.07 -7.43
CA CYS A 81 -10.10 14.71 -6.20
C CYS A 81 -9.41 13.53 -5.51
N LEU A 82 -9.11 13.69 -4.21
CA LEU A 82 -8.46 12.71 -3.35
C LEU A 82 -9.39 12.28 -2.21
N SER A 83 -9.20 11.07 -1.69
CA SER A 83 -9.92 10.53 -0.52
C SER A 83 -9.32 10.98 0.83
N TYR A 84 -8.40 11.93 0.81
CA TYR A 84 -7.73 12.48 1.99
C TYR A 84 -7.28 13.92 1.74
N ARG A 85 -6.98 14.63 2.83
CA ARG A 85 -6.34 15.95 2.80
C ARG A 85 -4.99 15.91 3.50
N GLY A 86 -3.92 16.32 2.79
CA GLY A 86 -2.57 16.39 3.34
C GLY A 86 -2.26 17.75 3.98
N PHE A 87 -1.52 17.73 5.08
CA PHE A 87 -1.06 18.90 5.84
C PHE A 87 0.44 18.81 6.13
N PHE A 88 1.17 19.93 6.07
CA PHE A 88 2.58 19.97 6.44
C PHE A 88 2.81 20.20 7.95
N SER A 89 1.78 20.66 8.65
CA SER A 89 1.77 20.93 10.08
C SER A 89 0.89 19.90 10.80
N PRO A 90 1.40 19.22 11.84
CA PRO A 90 0.59 18.31 12.63
C PRO A 90 -0.53 19.05 13.37
N ALA A 91 -0.29 20.30 13.79
CA ALA A 91 -1.30 21.10 14.47
C ALA A 91 -2.49 21.40 13.55
N ASP A 92 -2.23 21.82 12.32
CA ASP A 92 -3.27 22.13 11.33
C ASP A 92 -4.08 20.87 10.97
N ALA A 93 -3.40 19.71 10.86
CA ALA A 93 -4.06 18.43 10.64
C ALA A 93 -5.01 18.07 11.79
N GLN A 94 -4.56 18.27 13.04
CA GLN A 94 -5.36 18.00 14.23
C GLN A 94 -6.53 18.98 14.38
N GLU A 95 -6.33 20.26 14.10
CA GLU A 95 -7.40 21.26 14.10
C GLU A 95 -8.48 20.91 13.08
N HIS A 96 -8.07 20.55 11.85
CA HIS A 96 -8.99 20.11 10.81
C HIS A 96 -9.74 18.83 11.20
N ALA A 97 -9.04 17.86 11.79
CA ALA A 97 -9.64 16.64 12.27
C ALA A 97 -10.66 16.87 13.40
N ALA A 98 -10.35 17.77 14.35
CA ALA A 98 -11.24 18.16 15.42
C ALA A 98 -12.53 18.82 14.89
N LYS A 99 -12.40 19.70 13.89
CA LYS A 99 -13.56 20.29 13.21
C LYS A 99 -14.46 19.21 12.60
N LEU A 100 -13.90 18.31 11.79
CA LEU A 100 -14.67 17.23 11.17
C LEU A 100 -15.32 16.30 12.21
N SER A 101 -14.62 16.03 13.31
CA SER A 101 -15.15 15.21 14.40
C SER A 101 -16.33 15.90 15.10
N SER A 102 -16.29 17.24 15.26
CA SER A 102 -17.41 18.02 15.82
C SER A 102 -18.65 18.03 14.92
N GLU A 103 -18.49 17.76 13.64
CA GLU A 103 -19.57 17.57 12.66
C GLU A 103 -20.15 16.13 12.69
N GLY A 104 -19.68 15.28 13.61
CA GLY A 104 -20.14 13.90 13.77
C GLY A 104 -19.48 12.91 12.81
N LYS A 105 -18.38 13.30 12.14
CA LYS A 105 -17.65 12.41 11.24
C LYS A 105 -16.70 11.49 11.99
N ASP A 106 -16.49 10.31 11.42
CA ASP A 106 -15.37 9.43 11.75
C ASP A 106 -14.12 10.00 11.07
N VAL A 107 -13.03 10.19 11.82
CA VAL A 107 -11.82 10.85 11.31
C VAL A 107 -10.58 10.04 11.67
N PHE A 108 -9.65 9.96 10.71
CA PHE A 108 -8.37 9.32 10.89
C PHE A 108 -7.24 10.27 10.46
N VAL A 109 -6.29 10.51 11.37
CA VAL A 109 -5.08 11.29 11.10
C VAL A 109 -3.88 10.36 11.16
N TYR A 110 -3.04 10.39 10.11
CA TYR A 110 -1.80 9.62 10.09
C TYR A 110 -0.65 10.41 9.46
N GLY A 111 0.55 10.15 9.97
CA GLY A 111 1.77 10.70 9.40
C GLY A 111 2.16 9.96 8.13
N VAL A 112 2.54 10.70 7.09
CA VAL A 112 3.07 10.15 5.86
C VAL A 112 4.59 10.34 5.85
N PRO A 113 5.37 9.23 5.81
CA PRO A 113 6.82 9.27 5.93
C PRO A 113 7.49 9.91 4.71
N ALA A 114 6.91 9.78 3.53
CA ALA A 114 7.35 10.42 2.29
C ALA A 114 6.16 10.84 1.45
N TYR A 115 6.39 11.64 0.41
CA TYR A 115 5.42 11.86 -0.66
C TYR A 115 6.15 11.79 -2.00
N SER A 116 5.41 11.48 -3.05
CA SER A 116 5.78 11.76 -4.43
C SER A 116 5.03 12.98 -4.92
N THR A 117 5.72 13.94 -5.52
CA THR A 117 5.09 15.03 -6.29
C THR A 117 4.67 14.56 -7.68
N LEU A 118 4.54 13.24 -7.89
CA LEU A 118 4.24 12.64 -9.19
C LEU A 118 5.28 13.01 -10.27
N GLY A 119 6.51 13.32 -9.84
CA GLY A 119 7.62 13.71 -10.71
C GLY A 119 7.64 15.19 -11.10
N TRP A 120 6.76 16.03 -10.55
CA TRP A 120 6.79 17.48 -10.80
C TRP A 120 8.01 18.15 -10.18
N PHE A 121 8.53 17.60 -9.08
CA PHE A 121 9.76 18.01 -8.44
C PHE A 121 10.62 16.79 -8.09
N PRO A 122 11.96 16.96 -8.01
CA PRO A 122 12.81 15.93 -7.44
C PRO A 122 12.55 15.81 -5.94
N ASP A 123 11.81 14.79 -5.54
CA ASP A 123 11.45 14.59 -4.14
C ASP A 123 12.69 14.15 -3.33
N PRO A 124 13.09 14.88 -2.28
CA PRO A 124 14.24 14.48 -1.48
C PRO A 124 13.90 13.28 -0.61
N LEU A 125 14.92 12.51 -0.30
CA LEU A 125 14.90 11.63 0.84
C LEU A 125 14.81 12.50 2.14
N VAL A 126 13.85 12.25 3.03
CA VAL A 126 13.72 12.89 4.36
C VAL A 126 13.96 11.97 5.58
N ASN A 127 14.47 12.52 6.69
CA ASN A 127 14.92 11.78 7.90
C ASN A 127 13.97 10.68 8.47
N SER A 128 12.68 10.67 8.11
CA SER A 128 11.69 9.66 8.51
C SER A 128 12.06 8.21 8.13
N PHE A 129 12.79 7.97 7.04
CA PHE A 129 13.21 6.61 6.66
C PHE A 129 14.43 6.10 7.42
N LEU A 130 15.10 6.90 8.25
CA LEU A 130 16.27 6.41 8.98
C LEU A 130 15.91 5.26 9.94
N ALA A 131 14.63 5.17 10.32
CA ALA A 131 14.09 4.07 11.11
C ALA A 131 13.66 2.84 10.28
N TYR A 132 13.75 2.88 8.96
CA TYR A 132 13.19 1.84 8.09
C TYR A 132 14.16 0.68 7.95
N SER A 133 13.61 -0.53 7.87
CA SER A 133 14.37 -1.66 7.34
C SER A 133 14.71 -1.42 5.88
N GLU A 134 15.76 -2.07 5.37
CA GLU A 134 16.12 -1.98 3.94
C GLU A 134 14.92 -2.35 3.04
N LEU A 135 14.14 -3.36 3.44
CA LEU A 135 12.97 -3.80 2.70
C LEU A 135 11.86 -2.74 2.69
N ASP A 136 11.61 -2.08 3.81
CA ASP A 136 10.58 -1.02 3.88
C ASP A 136 11.01 0.21 3.08
N LEU A 137 12.30 0.54 3.10
CA LEU A 137 12.86 1.60 2.25
C LEU A 137 12.76 1.24 0.76
N ALA A 138 13.00 -0.02 0.40
CA ALA A 138 12.86 -0.49 -0.98
C ALA A 138 11.42 -0.36 -1.48
N ARG A 139 10.47 -0.84 -0.69
CA ARG A 139 9.04 -0.71 -0.99
C ARG A 139 8.63 0.73 -1.19
N LEU A 140 9.03 1.61 -0.27
CA LEU A 140 8.72 3.04 -0.34
C LEU A 140 9.23 3.67 -1.64
N ILE A 141 10.52 3.49 -1.96
CA ILE A 141 11.11 4.08 -3.17
C ILE A 141 10.43 3.52 -4.43
N PHE A 142 10.12 2.22 -4.48
CA PHE A 142 9.43 1.62 -5.62
C PHE A 142 8.00 2.13 -5.77
N HIS A 143 7.25 2.26 -4.68
CA HIS A 143 5.89 2.79 -4.67
C HIS A 143 5.86 4.22 -5.22
N GLU A 144 6.69 5.09 -4.65
CA GLU A 144 6.68 6.50 -5.02
C GLU A 144 7.19 6.76 -6.44
N LEU A 145 8.20 6.01 -6.92
CA LEU A 145 8.65 6.08 -8.31
C LEU A 145 7.61 5.52 -9.29
N SER A 146 6.77 4.57 -8.86
CA SER A 146 5.67 4.06 -9.68
C SER A 146 4.64 5.14 -9.98
N HIS A 147 4.31 5.98 -9.00
CA HIS A 147 3.44 7.14 -9.21
C HIS A 147 3.98 8.14 -10.24
N GLN A 148 5.31 8.26 -10.36
CA GLN A 148 5.94 9.10 -11.38
C GLN A 148 5.91 8.47 -12.78
N LEU A 149 5.74 7.14 -12.86
CA LEU A 149 5.65 6.40 -14.12
C LEU A 149 4.23 6.38 -14.70
N ILE A 150 3.23 6.12 -13.85
CA ILE A 150 1.80 6.08 -14.24
C ILE A 150 0.98 6.69 -13.12
N TYR A 151 0.20 7.71 -13.47
CA TYR A 151 -0.78 8.33 -12.61
C TYR A 151 -2.02 8.71 -13.43
N ILE A 152 -3.19 8.34 -12.94
CA ILE A 152 -4.50 8.62 -13.54
C ILE A 152 -5.22 9.64 -12.65
N LYS A 153 -5.53 10.80 -13.22
CA LYS A 153 -6.27 11.85 -12.52
C LYS A 153 -7.63 11.33 -12.04
N ASP A 154 -8.04 11.74 -10.84
CA ASP A 154 -9.33 11.39 -10.21
C ASP A 154 -9.53 9.88 -9.95
N ASP A 155 -8.46 9.08 -9.91
CA ASP A 155 -8.53 7.64 -9.59
C ASP A 155 -7.47 7.20 -8.57
N THR A 156 -7.62 7.64 -7.32
CA THR A 156 -6.73 7.27 -6.21
C THR A 156 -6.61 5.75 -6.07
N ALA A 157 -7.70 5.00 -6.23
CA ALA A 157 -7.66 3.56 -6.03
C ALA A 157 -6.85 2.82 -7.11
N PHE A 158 -6.92 3.28 -8.37
CA PHE A 158 -6.05 2.77 -9.43
C PHE A 158 -4.58 3.06 -9.12
N ASN A 159 -4.26 4.32 -8.79
CA ASN A 159 -2.88 4.78 -8.61
C ASN A 159 -2.19 4.05 -7.45
N GLU A 160 -2.83 4.01 -6.29
CA GLU A 160 -2.24 3.38 -5.10
C GLU A 160 -2.10 1.86 -5.28
N ALA A 161 -3.08 1.19 -5.88
CA ALA A 161 -3.02 -0.24 -6.11
C ALA A 161 -1.98 -0.63 -7.17
N PHE A 162 -1.79 0.20 -8.21
CA PHE A 162 -0.72 0.02 -9.18
C PHE A 162 0.65 0.14 -8.52
N ALA A 163 0.89 1.23 -7.79
CA ALA A 163 2.14 1.47 -7.09
C ALA A 163 2.42 0.35 -6.05
N THR A 164 1.40 -0.09 -5.33
CA THR A 164 1.48 -1.21 -4.38
C THR A 164 1.77 -2.55 -5.07
N ALA A 165 1.26 -2.80 -6.27
CA ALA A 165 1.61 -4.03 -6.99
C ALA A 165 3.08 -4.03 -7.45
N VAL A 166 3.59 -2.87 -7.90
CA VAL A 166 4.99 -2.71 -8.27
C VAL A 166 5.90 -2.79 -7.05
N GLU A 167 5.56 -2.16 -5.92
CA GLU A 167 6.37 -2.23 -4.69
C GLU A 167 6.52 -3.68 -4.22
N LEU A 168 5.45 -4.48 -4.27
CA LEU A 168 5.43 -5.83 -3.71
C LEU A 168 6.31 -6.77 -4.53
N GLU A 169 6.16 -6.73 -5.86
CA GLU A 169 7.00 -7.52 -6.75
C GLU A 169 8.44 -7.00 -6.76
N GLY A 170 8.64 -5.68 -6.77
CA GLY A 170 9.96 -5.06 -6.76
C GLY A 170 10.74 -5.45 -5.51
N ALA A 171 10.11 -5.39 -4.34
CA ALA A 171 10.69 -5.81 -3.07
C ALA A 171 11.07 -7.29 -3.05
N LYS A 172 10.24 -8.16 -3.64
CA LYS A 172 10.57 -9.58 -3.81
C LYS A 172 11.85 -9.74 -4.67
N ARG A 173 11.90 -9.10 -5.85
CA ARG A 173 13.06 -9.19 -6.75
C ARG A 173 14.33 -8.60 -6.13
N TRP A 174 14.19 -7.53 -5.34
CA TRP A 174 15.29 -6.93 -4.59
C TRP A 174 15.90 -7.95 -3.61
N LEU A 175 15.06 -8.60 -2.79
CA LEU A 175 15.52 -9.63 -1.86
C LEU A 175 16.21 -10.80 -2.57
N ASP A 176 15.64 -11.27 -3.70
CA ASP A 176 16.20 -12.35 -4.50
C ASP A 176 17.60 -11.98 -5.06
N GLN A 177 17.78 -10.74 -5.54
CA GLN A 177 19.05 -10.27 -6.09
C GLN A 177 20.14 -10.14 -5.02
N GLN A 178 19.80 -9.65 -3.83
CA GLN A 178 20.79 -9.39 -2.79
C GLN A 178 21.35 -10.67 -2.16
N LYS A 179 20.78 -11.85 -2.49
CA LYS A 179 21.14 -13.15 -1.90
C LYS A 179 21.19 -13.11 -0.37
N HIS A 180 20.43 -12.21 0.25
CA HIS A 180 20.34 -12.11 1.69
C HIS A 180 19.32 -13.16 2.16
N PRO A 181 19.74 -14.29 2.76
CA PRO A 181 18.82 -15.05 3.60
C PRO A 181 18.44 -14.14 4.76
N ALA A 182 17.27 -13.52 4.67
CA ALA A 182 16.49 -12.92 5.76
C ALA A 182 17.25 -12.69 7.07
N GLN A 183 18.10 -11.67 7.16
CA GLN A 183 18.74 -11.28 8.42
C GLN A 183 17.79 -10.37 9.23
N HIS A 184 16.57 -10.83 9.53
CA HIS A 184 15.67 -10.20 10.52
C HIS A 184 14.70 -11.25 11.10
N ASP A 185 14.17 -10.98 12.29
CA ASP A 185 13.40 -11.85 13.22
C ASP A 185 12.28 -12.75 12.63
N ALA A 186 11.93 -12.59 11.36
CA ALA A 186 11.03 -13.44 10.61
C ALA A 186 11.45 -13.50 9.14
N SER A 187 11.35 -14.69 8.51
CA SER A 187 11.62 -14.83 7.07
C SER A 187 10.68 -13.91 6.25
N PRO A 188 11.07 -13.45 5.05
CA PRO A 188 10.20 -12.69 4.15
C PRO A 188 8.83 -13.35 3.97
N GLU A 189 8.80 -14.68 3.88
CA GLU A 189 7.56 -15.45 3.85
C GLU A 189 6.70 -15.25 5.10
N GLN A 190 7.28 -15.31 6.30
CA GLN A 190 6.57 -15.05 7.55
C GLN A 190 6.07 -13.61 7.64
N GLN A 191 6.83 -12.64 7.15
CA GLN A 191 6.40 -11.23 7.08
C GLN A 191 5.21 -11.06 6.12
N GLU A 192 5.26 -11.70 4.96
CA GLU A 192 4.17 -11.65 3.97
C GLU A 192 2.93 -12.42 4.42
N LEU A 193 3.08 -13.56 5.11
CA LEU A 193 1.98 -14.27 5.76
C LEU A 193 1.31 -13.37 6.81
N ARG A 194 2.10 -12.66 7.61
CA ARG A 194 1.59 -11.71 8.61
C ARG A 194 0.81 -10.57 7.98
N LYS A 195 1.37 -9.94 6.95
CA LYS A 195 0.73 -8.86 6.17
C LYS A 195 -0.57 -9.34 5.54
N THR A 196 -0.56 -10.54 4.96
CA THR A 196 -1.74 -11.13 4.31
C THR A 196 -2.84 -11.40 5.34
N ALA A 197 -2.51 -12.05 6.45
CA ALA A 197 -3.46 -12.32 7.53
C ALA A 197 -4.03 -11.03 8.16
N PHE A 198 -3.18 -10.02 8.36
CA PHE A 198 -3.62 -8.71 8.85
C PHE A 198 -4.57 -8.01 7.87
N ARG A 199 -4.25 -8.02 6.57
CA ARG A 199 -5.15 -7.45 5.53
C ARG A 199 -6.48 -8.19 5.47
N GLN A 200 -6.46 -9.51 5.57
CA GLN A 200 -7.67 -10.32 5.61
C GLN A 200 -8.55 -9.96 6.81
N LEU A 201 -7.95 -9.78 8.00
CA LEU A 201 -8.66 -9.34 9.20
C LEU A 201 -9.37 -7.99 8.99
N LEU A 202 -8.69 -7.02 8.38
CA LEU A 202 -9.30 -5.70 8.10
C LEU A 202 -10.40 -5.78 7.02
N ASP A 203 -10.25 -6.61 6.00
CA ASP A 203 -11.27 -6.75 4.96
C ASP A 203 -12.54 -7.43 5.50
N GLU A 204 -12.39 -8.46 6.33
CA GLU A 204 -13.52 -9.10 7.01
C GLU A 204 -14.28 -8.10 7.92
N MET A 205 -13.55 -7.25 8.65
CA MET A 205 -14.16 -6.18 9.46
C MET A 205 -14.95 -5.21 8.59
N ARG A 206 -14.36 -4.81 7.46
CA ARG A 206 -15.00 -3.91 6.49
C ARG A 206 -16.28 -4.54 5.93
N GLN A 207 -16.26 -5.83 5.58
CA GLN A 207 -17.45 -6.55 5.10
C GLN A 207 -18.55 -6.61 6.17
N ALA A 208 -18.19 -6.91 7.42
CA ALA A 208 -19.13 -6.94 8.53
C ALA A 208 -19.80 -5.58 8.78
N LEU A 209 -19.01 -4.49 8.76
CA LEU A 209 -19.54 -3.13 8.87
C LEU A 209 -20.39 -2.73 7.65
N ALA A 210 -19.98 -3.11 6.44
CA ALA A 210 -20.76 -2.85 5.23
C ALA A 210 -22.14 -3.50 5.30
N ALA A 211 -22.21 -4.76 5.75
CA ALA A 211 -23.48 -5.46 5.96
C ALA A 211 -24.33 -4.79 7.05
N LEU A 212 -23.71 -4.39 8.16
CA LEU A 212 -24.39 -3.67 9.25
C LEU A 212 -25.03 -2.36 8.75
N TYR A 213 -24.33 -1.58 7.93
CA TYR A 213 -24.83 -0.30 7.43
C TYR A 213 -25.97 -0.40 6.42
N GLN A 214 -26.24 -1.61 5.90
CA GLN A 214 -27.41 -1.89 5.05
C GLN A 214 -28.60 -2.44 5.87
N ALA A 215 -28.41 -2.74 7.15
CA ALA A 215 -29.47 -3.30 7.98
C ALA A 215 -30.51 -2.22 8.38
N PRO A 216 -31.80 -2.57 8.44
CA PRO A 216 -32.87 -1.63 8.83
C PRO A 216 -32.91 -1.44 10.36
N LEU A 217 -31.83 -0.87 10.92
CA LEU A 217 -31.67 -0.59 12.35
C LEU A 217 -31.84 0.89 12.65
N SER A 218 -32.19 1.21 13.91
CA SER A 218 -32.08 2.58 14.40
C SER A 218 -30.60 3.00 14.44
N GLN A 219 -30.32 4.30 14.37
CA GLN A 219 -28.92 4.79 14.48
C GLN A 219 -28.28 4.41 15.82
N ALA A 220 -29.06 4.33 16.90
CA ALA A 220 -28.56 3.91 18.21
C ALA A 220 -28.12 2.44 18.21
N ASP A 221 -28.95 1.56 17.64
CA ASP A 221 -28.61 0.14 17.51
C ASP A 221 -27.44 -0.05 16.54
N MET A 222 -27.39 0.72 15.44
CA MET A 222 -26.29 0.66 14.48
C MET A 222 -24.96 1.06 15.12
N ARG A 223 -24.93 2.09 15.97
CA ARG A 223 -23.74 2.45 16.78
C ARG A 223 -23.33 1.33 17.72
N LEU A 224 -24.29 0.74 18.44
CA LEU A 224 -24.01 -0.35 19.36
C LEU A 224 -23.36 -1.54 18.63
N HIS A 225 -23.95 -1.98 17.53
CA HIS A 225 -23.41 -3.09 16.73
C HIS A 225 -22.07 -2.72 16.08
N LYS A 226 -21.87 -1.48 15.63
CA LYS A 226 -20.57 -0.99 15.10
C LYS A 226 -19.49 -1.15 16.16
N HIS A 227 -19.74 -0.72 17.39
CA HIS A 227 -18.78 -0.87 18.49
C HIS A 227 -18.51 -2.34 18.84
N HIS A 228 -19.52 -3.21 18.80
CA HIS A 228 -19.32 -4.64 18.99
C HIS A 228 -18.41 -5.26 17.92
N ILE A 229 -18.65 -4.96 16.64
CA ILE A 229 -17.79 -5.42 15.55
C ILE A 229 -16.36 -4.91 15.76
N GLN A 230 -16.17 -3.61 16.06
CA GLN A 230 -14.83 -3.06 16.32
C GLN A 230 -14.09 -3.79 17.46
N ALA A 231 -14.77 -4.07 18.57
CA ALA A 231 -14.20 -4.78 19.71
C ALA A 231 -13.90 -6.27 19.40
N GLU A 232 -14.74 -6.93 18.60
CA GLU A 232 -14.53 -8.30 18.14
C GLU A 232 -13.23 -8.39 17.33
N TYR A 233 -13.07 -7.52 16.33
CA TYR A 233 -11.89 -7.54 15.47
C TYR A 233 -10.61 -7.13 16.20
N ALA A 234 -10.70 -6.22 17.17
CA ALA A 234 -9.59 -5.93 18.08
C ALA A 234 -9.18 -7.16 18.90
N SER A 235 -10.16 -7.95 19.37
CA SER A 235 -9.89 -9.21 20.10
C SER A 235 -9.24 -10.25 19.18
N ARG A 236 -9.73 -10.38 17.93
CA ARG A 236 -9.12 -11.26 16.91
C ARG A 236 -7.68 -10.86 16.59
N TYR A 237 -7.39 -9.56 16.52
CA TYR A 237 -6.01 -9.06 16.36
C TYR A 237 -5.09 -9.51 17.50
N GLN A 238 -5.55 -9.47 18.75
CA GLN A 238 -4.74 -9.95 19.89
C GLN A 238 -4.37 -11.44 19.77
N VAL A 239 -5.26 -12.27 19.21
CA VAL A 239 -4.97 -13.68 18.92
C VAL A 239 -3.88 -13.80 17.85
N PHE A 240 -3.98 -13.04 16.74
CA PHE A 240 -2.95 -13.00 15.71
C PHE A 240 -1.59 -12.56 16.28
N LYS A 241 -1.57 -11.55 17.14
CA LYS A 241 -0.36 -11.07 17.81
C LYS A 241 0.34 -12.16 18.63
N GLN A 242 -0.42 -13.04 19.30
CA GLN A 242 0.16 -14.20 19.98
C GLN A 242 0.82 -15.18 19.00
N VAL A 243 0.15 -15.50 17.89
CA VAL A 243 0.70 -16.34 16.80
C VAL A 243 1.98 -15.72 16.21
N TRP A 244 2.03 -14.39 16.13
CA TRP A 244 3.19 -13.65 15.64
C TRP A 244 4.24 -13.35 16.71
N ARG A 245 4.24 -14.12 17.82
CA ARG A 245 5.20 -14.01 18.93
C ARG A 245 5.28 -12.60 19.54
N GLY A 246 4.14 -11.94 19.66
CA GLY A 246 4.04 -10.62 20.28
C GLY A 246 4.37 -9.45 19.35
N TYR A 247 4.47 -9.68 18.03
CA TYR A 247 4.77 -8.60 17.08
C TYR A 247 3.80 -7.42 17.19
N ARG A 248 4.35 -6.22 17.35
CA ARG A 248 3.60 -4.98 17.65
C ARG A 248 3.40 -4.07 16.45
N GLY A 249 3.83 -4.47 15.26
CA GLY A 249 3.87 -3.58 14.09
C GLY A 249 2.50 -3.10 13.59
N TYR A 250 1.40 -3.67 14.08
CA TYR A 250 0.05 -3.23 13.76
C TYR A 250 -0.74 -2.74 14.98
N ASP A 251 -0.12 -2.58 16.14
CA ASP A 251 -0.81 -2.13 17.37
C ASP A 251 -1.52 -0.80 17.14
N HIS A 252 -0.88 0.11 16.40
CA HIS A 252 -1.42 1.44 16.08
C HIS A 252 -2.73 1.42 15.27
N TRP A 253 -3.08 0.30 14.62
CA TRP A 253 -4.36 0.16 13.90
C TRP A 253 -5.54 -0.12 14.83
N PHE A 254 -5.26 -0.63 16.04
CA PHE A 254 -6.27 -1.01 17.02
C PHE A 254 -6.23 -0.11 18.27
N GLU A 255 -5.38 0.92 18.26
CA GLU A 255 -5.21 1.89 19.35
C GLU A 255 -5.30 3.34 18.81
N PRO A 256 -6.51 3.91 18.63
CA PRO A 256 -7.83 3.35 18.95
C PRO A 256 -8.34 2.35 17.89
N HIS A 257 -9.45 1.64 18.20
CA HIS A 257 -10.05 0.70 17.25
C HIS A 257 -10.32 1.34 15.89
N PRO A 258 -10.13 0.61 14.78
CA PRO A 258 -10.24 1.20 13.46
C PRO A 258 -11.69 1.63 13.18
N GLY A 259 -11.83 2.91 12.87
CA GLY A 259 -13.07 3.55 12.44
C GLY A 259 -13.30 3.44 10.94
N ASN A 260 -14.38 4.07 10.47
CA ASN A 260 -14.72 4.11 9.06
C ASN A 260 -13.65 4.82 8.23
N ALA A 261 -13.12 5.93 8.72
CA ALA A 261 -12.09 6.68 8.00
C ALA A 261 -10.79 5.87 7.87
N HIS A 262 -10.44 5.11 8.92
CA HIS A 262 -9.32 4.15 8.90
C HIS A 262 -9.52 3.05 7.84
N LEU A 263 -10.70 2.43 7.80
CA LEU A 263 -10.98 1.34 6.86
C LEU A 263 -11.13 1.84 5.42
N ALA A 264 -11.71 3.04 5.24
CA ALA A 264 -11.85 3.69 3.94
C ALA A 264 -10.49 4.08 3.33
N SER A 265 -9.56 4.54 4.18
CA SER A 265 -8.19 4.81 3.74
C SER A 265 -7.54 3.52 3.22
N GLN A 266 -7.62 2.41 3.96
CA GLN A 266 -7.06 1.11 3.55
C GLN A 266 -7.68 0.55 2.27
N ALA A 267 -9.01 0.58 2.14
CA ALA A 267 -9.73 -0.02 1.01
C ALA A 267 -9.30 0.59 -0.33
N THR A 268 -9.04 1.90 -0.34
CA THR A 268 -8.56 2.62 -1.52
C THR A 268 -7.22 2.06 -2.03
N TYR A 269 -6.31 1.69 -1.13
CA TYR A 269 -4.96 1.24 -1.52
C TYR A 269 -4.92 -0.18 -2.10
N TYR A 270 -5.78 -1.07 -1.61
CA TYR A 270 -5.58 -2.50 -1.82
C TYR A 270 -6.56 -3.17 -2.78
N GLN A 271 -7.70 -2.55 -3.09
CA GLN A 271 -8.78 -3.21 -3.81
C GLN A 271 -8.36 -3.78 -5.19
N TRP A 272 -7.47 -3.09 -5.91
CA TRP A 272 -7.02 -3.51 -7.25
C TRP A 272 -5.64 -4.18 -7.27
N VAL A 273 -5.00 -4.38 -6.12
CA VAL A 273 -3.69 -5.03 -6.06
C VAL A 273 -3.73 -6.44 -6.67
N PRO A 274 -4.76 -7.29 -6.42
CA PRO A 274 -4.88 -8.58 -7.10
C PRO A 274 -4.92 -8.45 -8.62
N ALA A 275 -5.63 -7.46 -9.16
CA ALA A 275 -5.73 -7.20 -10.59
C ALA A 275 -4.37 -6.91 -11.22
N PHE A 276 -3.59 -6.01 -10.63
CA PHE A 276 -2.27 -5.64 -11.17
C PHE A 276 -1.25 -6.77 -11.02
N ARG A 277 -1.28 -7.54 -9.92
CA ARG A 277 -0.44 -8.74 -9.77
C ARG A 277 -0.77 -9.79 -10.82
N GLN A 278 -2.06 -9.99 -11.11
CA GLN A 278 -2.49 -10.86 -12.20
C GLN A 278 -2.07 -10.33 -13.57
N LEU A 279 -2.18 -9.02 -13.81
CA LEU A 279 -1.75 -8.40 -15.06
C LEU A 279 -0.23 -8.55 -15.30
N LEU A 280 0.58 -8.44 -14.24
CA LEU A 280 2.01 -8.70 -14.31
C LEU A 280 2.31 -10.17 -14.62
N LYS A 281 1.57 -11.10 -14.00
CA LYS A 281 1.66 -12.53 -14.30
C LYS A 281 1.32 -12.82 -15.76
N GLU A 282 0.25 -12.22 -16.29
CA GLU A 282 -0.15 -12.29 -17.71
C GLU A 282 0.83 -11.56 -18.66
N SER A 283 1.82 -10.87 -18.11
CA SER A 283 2.91 -10.23 -18.86
C SER A 283 4.22 -10.99 -18.68
N ASP A 284 4.17 -12.23 -18.18
CA ASP A 284 5.33 -13.09 -17.92
C ASP A 284 6.39 -12.42 -17.03
N GLY A 285 5.97 -11.50 -16.15
CA GLY A 285 6.86 -10.73 -15.30
C GLY A 285 7.68 -9.64 -16.03
N GLN A 286 7.39 -9.35 -17.31
CA GLN A 286 8.08 -8.33 -18.09
C GLN A 286 7.51 -6.94 -17.83
N TRP A 287 8.34 -6.05 -17.27
CA TRP A 287 7.93 -4.71 -16.83
C TRP A 287 7.40 -3.83 -17.95
N ALA A 288 8.09 -3.75 -19.09
CA ALA A 288 7.63 -2.95 -20.24
C ALA A 288 6.21 -3.34 -20.69
N VAL A 289 5.95 -4.65 -20.85
CA VAL A 289 4.63 -5.17 -21.26
C VAL A 289 3.57 -4.87 -20.21
N PHE A 290 3.90 -5.08 -18.92
CA PHE A 290 3.00 -4.77 -17.82
C PHE A 290 2.63 -3.28 -17.78
N TYR A 291 3.61 -2.37 -17.87
CA TYR A 291 3.37 -0.94 -17.86
C TYR A 291 2.55 -0.46 -19.05
N ASP A 292 2.78 -1.01 -20.24
CA ASP A 292 1.98 -0.69 -21.42
C ASP A 292 0.52 -1.15 -21.27
N LYS A 293 0.29 -2.36 -20.74
CA LYS A 293 -1.07 -2.83 -20.44
C LYS A 293 -1.74 -1.96 -19.37
N THR A 294 -1.02 -1.61 -18.30
CA THR A 294 -1.51 -0.72 -17.24
C THR A 294 -1.91 0.65 -17.81
N ARG A 295 -1.10 1.25 -18.69
CA ARG A 295 -1.45 2.52 -19.37
C ARG A 295 -2.71 2.38 -20.23
N ARG A 296 -2.89 1.26 -20.93
CA ARG A 296 -4.11 1.01 -21.74
C ARG A 296 -5.37 0.92 -20.87
N ILE A 297 -5.29 0.27 -19.72
CA ILE A 297 -6.38 0.20 -18.73
C ILE A 297 -6.64 1.60 -18.16
N GLY A 298 -5.60 2.34 -17.78
CA GLY A 298 -5.71 3.69 -17.23
C GLY A 298 -6.40 4.69 -18.16
N LYS A 299 -6.22 4.54 -19.47
CA LYS A 299 -6.88 5.39 -20.50
C LYS A 299 -8.38 5.11 -20.70
N GLN A 300 -8.92 4.02 -20.15
CA GLN A 300 -10.34 3.73 -20.27
C GLN A 300 -11.19 4.65 -19.39
N PRO A 301 -12.48 4.89 -19.76
CA PRO A 301 -13.43 5.53 -18.87
C PRO A 301 -13.53 4.80 -17.52
N ALA A 302 -13.81 5.52 -16.43
CA ALA A 302 -13.77 4.99 -15.07
C ALA A 302 -14.58 3.69 -14.88
N THR A 303 -15.78 3.61 -15.48
CA THR A 303 -16.65 2.43 -15.41
C THR A 303 -16.05 1.22 -16.11
N GLU A 304 -15.47 1.40 -17.30
CA GLU A 304 -14.85 0.32 -18.06
C GLU A 304 -13.52 -0.12 -17.42
N ARG A 305 -12.75 0.85 -16.91
CA ARG A 305 -11.55 0.60 -16.12
C ARG A 305 -11.85 -0.28 -14.90
N ALA A 306 -12.89 0.04 -14.13
CA ALA A 306 -13.32 -0.75 -12.99
C ALA A 306 -13.67 -2.19 -13.39
N LYS A 307 -14.50 -2.39 -14.42
CA LYS A 307 -14.85 -3.73 -14.94
C LYS A 307 -13.62 -4.55 -15.33
N MET A 308 -12.64 -3.94 -16.00
CA MET A 308 -11.40 -4.63 -16.38
C MET A 308 -10.60 -5.09 -15.16
N LEU A 309 -10.51 -4.24 -14.14
CA LEU A 309 -9.80 -4.55 -12.89
C LEU A 309 -10.54 -5.61 -12.08
N GLU A 310 -11.87 -5.58 -12.02
CA GLU A 310 -12.70 -6.63 -11.40
C GLU A 310 -12.46 -7.98 -12.07
N ALA A 311 -12.47 -8.03 -13.41
CA ALA A 311 -12.20 -9.26 -14.16
C ALA A 311 -10.77 -9.80 -13.96
N LEU A 312 -9.78 -8.92 -13.81
CA LEU A 312 -8.40 -9.30 -13.45
C LEU A 312 -8.32 -9.82 -12.00
N SER A 313 -8.91 -9.13 -11.04
CA SER A 313 -8.96 -9.56 -9.63
C SER A 313 -9.66 -10.91 -9.47
N ALA A 314 -10.78 -11.12 -10.16
CA ALA A 314 -11.51 -12.39 -10.13
C ALA A 314 -10.63 -13.56 -10.64
N ARG A 315 -9.86 -13.35 -11.72
CA ARG A 315 -8.90 -14.35 -12.22
C ARG A 315 -7.75 -14.60 -11.27
N ALA A 316 -7.29 -13.58 -10.56
CA ALA A 316 -6.25 -13.72 -9.54
C ALA A 316 -6.69 -14.62 -8.37
N LEU A 317 -7.98 -14.54 -8.01
CA LEU A 317 -8.59 -15.23 -6.86
C LEU A 317 -9.21 -16.58 -7.24
N ALA A 318 -9.35 -16.88 -8.54
CA ALA A 318 -9.88 -18.16 -8.99
C ALA A 318 -8.92 -19.30 -8.61
N PRO A 319 -9.40 -20.40 -8.00
CA PRO A 319 -8.56 -21.56 -7.74
C PRO A 319 -8.05 -22.10 -9.07
N ALA A 320 -6.75 -22.38 -9.16
CA ALA A 320 -6.10 -22.94 -10.35
C ALA A 320 -6.79 -24.26 -10.70
N THR A 321 -7.72 -24.22 -11.66
CA THR A 321 -8.39 -25.42 -12.13
C THR A 321 -7.35 -26.21 -12.91
N GLN A 322 -6.94 -27.36 -12.36
CA GLN A 322 -6.09 -28.31 -13.06
C GLN A 322 -6.77 -28.67 -14.38
N VAL A 323 -6.18 -28.25 -15.49
CA VAL A 323 -6.45 -28.83 -16.80
C VAL A 323 -5.79 -30.21 -16.80
N LEU A 324 -6.45 -31.20 -16.21
CA LEU A 324 -6.18 -32.60 -16.53
C LEU A 324 -6.99 -32.90 -17.79
N ALA A 325 -6.29 -32.92 -18.93
CA ALA A 325 -6.83 -33.50 -20.15
C ALA A 325 -7.22 -34.96 -19.88
N PRO A 326 -8.33 -35.47 -20.47
CA PRO A 326 -8.71 -36.86 -20.30
C PRO A 326 -7.68 -37.74 -21.01
N SER A 327 -6.87 -38.47 -20.23
CA SER A 327 -6.07 -39.58 -20.75
C SER A 327 -7.02 -40.62 -21.32
N THR A 328 -6.85 -40.89 -22.62
CA THR A 328 -7.47 -42.01 -23.34
C THR A 328 -7.24 -43.31 -22.58
N VAL A 329 -8.34 -43.92 -22.13
CA VAL A 329 -8.36 -45.29 -21.58
C VAL A 329 -8.04 -46.25 -22.73
N ASN A 330 -6.87 -46.89 -22.67
CA ASN A 330 -6.58 -48.05 -23.49
C ASN A 330 -7.44 -49.23 -22.99
N GLN A 331 -8.19 -49.82 -23.90
CA GLN A 331 -8.89 -51.08 -23.71
C GLN A 331 -7.87 -52.19 -23.43
N VAL A 332 -8.10 -52.95 -22.36
CA VAL A 332 -7.45 -54.24 -22.13
C VAL A 332 -8.33 -55.27 -22.83
N GLU A 333 -7.83 -55.84 -23.93
CA GLU A 333 -8.38 -57.05 -24.51
C GLU A 333 -8.13 -58.23 -23.57
N GLU A 334 -9.20 -58.94 -23.24
CA GLU A 334 -9.19 -60.27 -22.67
C GLU A 334 -8.37 -61.21 -23.56
N ASN A 335 -7.47 -61.99 -22.98
CA ASN A 335 -7.05 -63.23 -23.60
C ASN A 335 -7.06 -64.36 -22.59
N THR A 336 -7.89 -65.35 -22.92
CA THR A 336 -8.20 -66.56 -22.18
C THR A 336 -7.08 -67.58 -22.38
N GLN A 337 -6.55 -68.14 -21.29
CA GLN A 337 -6.14 -69.55 -21.21
C GLN A 337 -5.97 -70.03 -19.78
#